data_AF-A0A8K0Y633-F1
#
_entry.id   AF-A0A8K0Y633-F1
#
_cell.length_a   1.000
_cell.length_b   1.000
_cell.length_c   1.000
_cell.angle_alpha   90.00
_cell.angle_beta   90.00
_cell.angle_gamma   90.00
#
_symmetry.space_group_name_H-M   'P 1'
#
loop_
_entity.id
_entity.type
_entity.pdbx_description
1 polymer ?
#
loop_
_entity_poly.entity_id
_entity_poly.type
_entity_poly.pdbx_seq_one_letter_code
_entity_poly.pdbx_strand_id
1 'polypeptide(L)'
;MACDLCCIVGLHNIVRIITSYIQDAAKGKPKFLDYVSTIEGIIGVGVIWAAINMFFTDQIDYNTKYQIAGTFAAGFALIAFYFIDKFKSKVIIHPSKRDIYIRILTLVIIAIIAGSIMVINNSIADAKKIEYLGPYKAQQIGINRYLGQLDQISIIPHTVSLTPVPPDQIGDYVAANNDVLSKVRVWDWDAAFAKLKPEIGLIPYVDFEDNDILRFNDTLYWTASMKPILPSSVSAENVWYNQHFVYTHVDNGFLTLDAHNGTIVDSSHFFKQRVIYYGEGGLFTDTWAAYPVGRTTTAELNNASYSGTGGLNVAPPASQLFEPNFFLSYPTQPIHIMRYRDIHDRMQLLYPYFQYDLFGKQVSSLPVVDGNKTYWLMPLIVGFDTKNVPWSVSNPYLRLVGYALIDTYNGNVTLIKTGDDFFTNMFYSPIQGQVHYHAIVAQQAT
;
A
#
# COMPACT_ATOMS: atom_id res chain seq x y z
N MET A 1 14.85 -25.44 9.17
CA MET A 1 15.40 -26.48 10.06
C MET A 1 14.63 -27.81 9.99
N ALA A 2 13.32 -27.88 10.30
CA ALA A 2 12.56 -29.15 10.17
C ALA A 2 12.26 -29.56 8.71
N CYS A 3 11.99 -28.58 7.84
CA CYS A 3 11.78 -28.84 6.40
C CYS A 3 13.05 -29.41 5.73
N ASP A 4 14.22 -28.88 6.09
CA ASP A 4 15.51 -29.33 5.56
C ASP A 4 15.79 -30.80 5.92
N LEU A 5 15.49 -31.21 7.15
CA LEU A 5 15.68 -32.60 7.58
C LEU A 5 14.72 -33.56 6.85
N CYS A 6 13.44 -33.21 6.70
CA CYS A 6 12.48 -34.01 5.94
C CYS A 6 12.88 -34.13 4.46
N CYS A 7 13.34 -33.04 3.84
CA CYS A 7 13.83 -33.05 2.46
C CYS A 7 15.10 -33.89 2.31
N ILE A 8 16.06 -33.79 3.23
CA ILE A 8 17.31 -34.56 3.19
C ILE A 8 17.03 -36.06 3.42
N VAL A 9 16.17 -36.41 4.37
CA VAL A 9 15.79 -37.81 4.63
C VAL A 9 14.98 -38.39 3.48
N GLY A 10 14.09 -37.60 2.87
CA GLY A 10 13.34 -37.97 1.67
C GLY A 10 14.27 -38.23 0.48
N LEU A 11 15.16 -37.28 0.18
CA LEU A 11 16.13 -37.39 -0.91
C LEU A 11 17.09 -38.57 -0.71
N HIS A 12 17.58 -38.77 0.51
CA HIS A 12 18.45 -39.90 0.85
C HIS A 12 17.76 -41.25 0.58
N ASN A 13 16.48 -41.39 0.96
CA ASN A 13 15.73 -42.61 0.69
C ASN A 13 15.42 -42.81 -0.80
N ILE A 14 15.14 -41.74 -1.56
CA ILE A 14 14.95 -41.82 -3.02
C ILE A 14 16.25 -42.30 -3.70
N VAL A 15 17.40 -41.70 -3.36
CA VAL A 15 18.71 -42.11 -3.89
C VAL A 15 19.01 -43.57 -3.53
N ARG A 16 18.67 -43.98 -2.29
CA ARG A 16 18.82 -45.37 -1.85
C ARG A 16 17.97 -46.33 -2.69
N ILE A 17 16.70 -46.00 -2.97
CA ILE A 17 15.81 -46.81 -3.80
C ILE A 17 16.37 -46.96 -5.22
N ILE A 18 16.83 -45.87 -5.84
CA ILE A 18 17.43 -45.89 -7.18
C ILE A 18 18.66 -46.79 -7.21
N THR A 19 19.53 -46.65 -6.20
CA THR A 19 20.77 -47.43 -6.09
C THR A 19 20.48 -48.92 -5.87
N SER A 20 19.54 -49.25 -4.98
CA SER A 20 19.10 -50.62 -4.72
C SER A 20 18.42 -51.24 -5.94
N TYR A 21 17.60 -50.48 -6.66
CA TYR A 21 16.98 -50.93 -7.91
C TYR A 21 18.02 -51.31 -8.96
N ILE A 22 19.03 -50.45 -9.20
CA ILE A 22 20.11 -50.73 -10.17
C ILE A 22 20.88 -52.00 -9.78
N GLN A 23 21.21 -52.16 -8.50
CA GLN A 23 21.94 -53.34 -8.00
C GLN A 23 21.12 -54.64 -8.11
N ASP A 24 19.82 -54.59 -7.79
CA ASP A 24 18.95 -55.76 -7.82
C ASP A 24 18.50 -56.12 -9.25
N ALA A 25 18.37 -55.12 -10.13
CA ALA A 25 18.15 -55.32 -11.56
C ALA A 25 19.37 -55.99 -12.23
N ALA A 26 20.59 -55.56 -11.88
CA ALA A 26 21.82 -56.20 -12.35
C ALA A 26 21.95 -57.67 -11.88
N LYS A 27 21.32 -58.02 -10.75
CA LYS A 27 21.24 -59.39 -10.21
C LYS A 27 20.01 -60.18 -10.68
N GLY A 28 19.16 -59.59 -11.53
CA GLY A 28 17.94 -60.21 -12.06
C GLY A 28 16.83 -60.45 -11.02
N LYS A 29 16.87 -59.79 -9.85
CA LYS A 29 15.89 -59.98 -8.75
C LYS A 29 15.34 -58.65 -8.20
N PRO A 30 14.73 -57.78 -9.03
CA PRO A 30 14.23 -56.48 -8.59
C PRO A 30 13.03 -56.60 -7.65
N LYS A 31 13.15 -56.09 -6.42
CA LYS A 31 12.08 -56.13 -5.40
C LYS A 31 11.11 -54.96 -5.51
N PHE A 32 10.33 -54.93 -6.59
CA PHE A 32 9.40 -53.82 -6.90
C PHE A 32 8.43 -53.47 -5.76
N LEU A 33 7.91 -54.46 -5.02
CA LEU A 33 7.03 -54.21 -3.87
C LEU A 33 7.71 -53.37 -2.78
N ASP A 34 9.01 -53.58 -2.54
CA ASP A 34 9.79 -52.84 -1.53
C ASP A 34 10.04 -51.39 -1.95
N TYR A 35 10.28 -51.15 -3.24
CA TYR A 35 10.48 -49.82 -3.80
C TYR A 35 9.21 -48.97 -3.74
N VAL A 36 8.08 -49.54 -4.18
CA VAL A 36 6.77 -48.88 -4.14
C VAL A 36 6.38 -48.56 -2.69
N SER A 37 6.53 -49.53 -1.79
CA SER A 37 6.28 -49.36 -0.36
C SER A 37 7.11 -48.20 0.23
N THR A 38 8.41 -48.13 -0.09
CA THR A 38 9.28 -47.07 0.44
C THR A 38 8.88 -45.68 -0.10
N ILE A 39 8.48 -45.59 -1.37
CA ILE A 39 7.94 -44.34 -1.95
C ILE A 39 6.65 -43.92 -1.24
N GLU A 40 5.72 -44.85 -1.01
CA GLU A 40 4.47 -44.59 -0.29
C GLU A 40 4.72 -44.12 1.15
N GLY A 41 5.72 -44.70 1.84
CA GLY A 41 6.12 -44.25 3.17
C GLY A 41 6.62 -42.80 3.16
N ILE A 42 7.43 -42.40 2.17
CA ILE A 42 7.91 -41.02 2.02
C ILE A 42 6.73 -40.08 1.74
N ILE A 43 5.83 -40.45 0.83
CA ILE A 43 4.63 -39.65 0.53
C ILE A 43 3.76 -39.53 1.79
N GLY A 44 3.55 -40.62 2.54
CA GLY A 44 2.78 -40.63 3.77
C GLY A 44 3.34 -39.67 4.83
N VAL A 45 4.66 -39.65 5.04
CA VAL A 45 5.33 -38.67 5.92
C VAL A 45 5.12 -37.25 5.42
N GLY A 46 5.24 -37.01 4.10
CA GLY A 46 4.97 -35.69 3.50
C GLY A 46 3.52 -35.23 3.70
N VAL A 47 2.55 -36.13 3.56
CA VAL A 47 1.12 -35.86 3.77
C VAL A 47 0.82 -35.57 5.24
N ILE A 48 1.41 -36.32 6.19
CA ILE A 48 1.28 -36.02 7.63
C ILE A 48 1.90 -34.66 7.95
N TRP A 49 3.06 -34.34 7.38
CA TRP A 49 3.67 -33.03 7.54
C TRP A 49 2.78 -31.91 7.00
N ALA A 50 2.17 -32.11 5.83
CA ALA A 50 1.18 -31.17 5.29
C ALA A 50 -0.01 -31.00 6.25
N ALA A 51 -0.56 -32.08 6.80
CA ALA A 51 -1.63 -32.02 7.80
C ALA A 51 -1.24 -31.24 9.07
N ILE A 52 0.00 -31.36 9.52
CA ILE A 52 0.52 -30.57 10.65
C ILE A 52 0.57 -29.08 10.29
N ASN A 53 1.02 -28.73 9.09
CA ASN A 53 1.08 -27.32 8.65
C ASN A 53 -0.33 -26.71 8.46
N MET A 54 -1.33 -27.53 8.13
CA MET A 54 -2.73 -27.07 8.02
C MET A 54 -3.33 -26.55 9.34
N PHE A 55 -2.71 -26.82 10.51
CA PHE A 55 -3.10 -26.17 11.77
C PHE A 55 -2.68 -24.70 11.86
N PHE A 56 -1.76 -24.25 11.00
CA PHE A 56 -1.14 -22.92 11.06
C PHE A 56 -1.44 -22.08 9.80
N THR A 57 -2.50 -22.41 9.06
CA THR A 57 -2.96 -21.59 7.94
C THR A 57 -3.69 -20.35 8.44
N ASP A 58 -3.67 -19.29 7.65
CA ASP A 58 -4.33 -18.00 7.91
C ASP A 58 -5.86 -18.08 7.78
N GLN A 59 -6.38 -19.10 7.07
CA GLN A 59 -7.81 -19.34 6.91
C GLN A 59 -8.23 -20.67 7.56
N ILE A 60 -8.60 -20.60 8.84
CA ILE A 60 -9.21 -21.72 9.56
C ILE A 60 -10.73 -21.48 9.62
N ASP A 61 -11.49 -22.39 9.03
CA ASP A 61 -12.94 -22.38 9.04
C ASP A 61 -13.52 -23.62 9.75
N TYR A 62 -14.84 -23.75 9.72
CA TYR A 62 -15.55 -24.85 10.36
C TYR A 62 -15.31 -26.22 9.69
N ASN A 63 -14.76 -26.25 8.48
CA ASN A 63 -14.42 -27.45 7.71
C ASN A 63 -12.93 -27.83 7.80
N THR A 64 -12.04 -26.90 8.14
CA THR A 64 -10.60 -27.13 8.25
C THR A 64 -10.26 -28.33 9.13
N LYS A 65 -10.99 -28.55 10.24
CA LYS A 65 -10.79 -29.73 11.11
C LYS A 65 -11.01 -31.07 10.39
N TYR A 66 -11.98 -31.14 9.47
CA TYR A 66 -12.27 -32.34 8.70
C TYR A 66 -11.28 -32.54 7.56
N GLN A 67 -10.82 -31.44 6.96
CA GLN A 67 -9.71 -31.48 6.00
C GLN A 67 -8.44 -32.02 6.67
N ILE A 68 -8.05 -31.47 7.82
CA ILE A 68 -6.90 -31.93 8.61
C ILE A 68 -7.04 -33.41 8.95
N ALA A 69 -8.19 -33.83 9.47
CA ALA A 69 -8.45 -35.23 9.82
C ALA A 69 -8.38 -36.17 8.61
N GLY A 70 -8.93 -35.77 7.46
CA GLY A 70 -8.84 -36.52 6.20
C GLY A 70 -7.41 -36.66 5.70
N THR A 71 -6.63 -35.58 5.77
CA THR A 71 -5.21 -35.58 5.39
C THR A 71 -4.38 -36.47 6.32
N PHE A 72 -4.61 -36.43 7.64
CA PHE A 72 -3.98 -37.37 8.57
C PHE A 72 -4.37 -38.82 8.28
N ALA A 73 -5.64 -39.11 8.04
CA ALA A 73 -6.10 -40.47 7.72
C ALA A 73 -5.42 -41.01 6.46
N ALA A 74 -5.29 -40.19 5.42
CA ALA A 74 -4.57 -40.55 4.19
C ALA A 74 -3.08 -40.79 4.46
N GLY A 75 -2.43 -39.91 5.22
CA GLY A 75 -1.02 -40.04 5.60
C GLY A 75 -0.74 -41.31 6.42
N PHE A 76 -1.57 -41.60 7.44
CA PHE A 76 -1.44 -42.82 8.24
C PHE A 76 -1.74 -44.10 7.43
N ALA A 77 -2.70 -44.07 6.50
CA ALA A 77 -2.99 -45.19 5.63
C ALA A 77 -1.78 -45.54 4.73
N LEU A 78 -1.12 -44.54 4.15
CA LEU A 78 0.11 -44.72 3.37
C LEU A 78 1.26 -45.32 4.21
N ILE A 79 1.43 -44.83 5.44
CA ILE A 79 2.44 -45.39 6.36
C ILE A 79 2.11 -46.84 6.74
N ALA A 80 0.82 -47.17 6.95
CA ALA A 80 0.40 -48.52 7.25
C ALA A 80 0.68 -49.48 6.07
N PHE A 81 0.39 -49.07 4.83
CA PHE A 81 0.75 -49.84 3.64
C PHE A 81 2.25 -50.05 3.51
N TYR A 82 3.06 -49.02 3.78
CA TYR A 82 4.51 -49.14 3.84
C TYR A 82 4.95 -50.26 4.80
N PHE A 83 4.50 -50.26 6.05
CA PHE A 83 4.90 -51.28 7.02
C PHE A 83 4.42 -52.68 6.63
N ILE A 84 3.16 -52.84 6.22
CA ILE A 84 2.59 -54.13 5.81
C ILE A 84 3.40 -54.73 4.65
N ASP A 85 3.73 -53.91 3.64
CA ASP A 85 4.50 -54.35 2.49
C ASP A 85 5.94 -54.65 2.81
N LYS A 86 6.55 -53.90 3.73
CA LYS A 86 7.93 -54.17 4.17
C LYS A 86 8.07 -55.53 4.85
N PHE A 87 6.98 -56.03 5.45
CA PHE A 87 6.93 -57.40 5.94
C PHE A 87 6.71 -58.42 4.81
N LYS A 88 5.85 -58.12 3.82
CA LYS A 88 5.53 -59.00 2.68
C LYS A 88 6.65 -59.06 1.63
N SER A 89 7.41 -58.00 1.44
CA SER A 89 8.49 -57.86 0.42
C SER A 89 9.67 -58.79 0.69
N LYS A 90 9.74 -59.40 1.88
CA LYS A 90 10.68 -60.48 2.20
C LYS A 90 10.43 -61.75 1.37
N VAL A 91 9.21 -61.95 0.88
CA VAL A 91 8.79 -63.17 0.14
C VAL A 91 8.19 -62.83 -1.23
N ILE A 92 7.52 -61.68 -1.37
CA ILE A 92 6.80 -61.28 -2.60
C ILE A 92 7.57 -60.18 -3.34
N ILE A 93 7.74 -60.34 -4.65
CA ILE A 93 8.56 -59.46 -5.50
C ILE A 93 7.72 -58.35 -6.16
N HIS A 94 6.51 -58.66 -6.62
CA HIS A 94 5.63 -57.72 -7.31
C HIS A 94 4.31 -57.52 -6.53
N PRO A 95 3.78 -56.29 -6.46
CA PRO A 95 2.44 -56.05 -5.93
C PRO A 95 1.37 -56.74 -6.79
N SER A 96 0.38 -57.35 -6.14
CA SER A 96 -0.76 -57.91 -6.87
C SER A 96 -1.69 -56.80 -7.37
N LYS A 97 -2.45 -57.03 -8.44
CA LYS A 97 -3.47 -56.08 -8.92
C LYS A 97 -4.46 -55.72 -7.81
N ARG A 98 -4.83 -56.70 -6.98
CA ARG A 98 -5.73 -56.51 -5.84
C ARG A 98 -5.15 -55.55 -4.79
N ASP A 99 -3.85 -55.65 -4.50
CA ASP A 99 -3.19 -54.77 -3.52
C ASP A 99 -3.16 -53.32 -4.01
N ILE A 100 -2.95 -53.09 -5.32
CA ILE A 100 -2.99 -51.75 -5.92
C ILE A 100 -4.41 -51.17 -5.85
N TYR A 101 -5.44 -51.96 -6.19
CA TYR A 101 -6.84 -51.51 -6.11
C TYR A 101 -7.25 -51.14 -4.67
N ILE A 102 -6.85 -51.93 -3.67
CA ILE A 102 -7.17 -51.65 -2.27
C ILE A 102 -6.61 -50.30 -1.82
N ARG A 103 -5.39 -49.94 -2.24
CA ARG A 103 -4.75 -48.67 -1.86
C ARG A 103 -5.45 -47.46 -2.44
N ILE A 104 -5.67 -47.49 -3.75
CA ILE A 104 -6.36 -46.40 -4.46
C ILE A 104 -7.76 -46.23 -3.89
N LEU A 105 -8.49 -47.35 -3.72
CA LEU A 105 -9.82 -47.32 -3.15
C LEU A 105 -9.84 -46.78 -1.71
N THR A 106 -8.83 -47.12 -0.89
CA THR A 106 -8.73 -46.60 0.49
C THR A 106 -8.57 -45.08 0.50
N LEU A 107 -7.68 -44.52 -0.32
CA LEU A 107 -7.49 -43.06 -0.41
C LEU A 107 -8.74 -42.36 -0.96
N VAL A 108 -9.38 -42.95 -1.99
CA VAL A 108 -10.63 -42.44 -2.55
C VAL A 108 -11.75 -42.46 -1.50
N ILE A 109 -11.88 -43.53 -0.72
CA ILE A 109 -12.86 -43.62 0.36
C ILE A 109 -12.60 -42.56 1.43
N ILE A 110 -11.35 -42.36 1.84
CA ILE A 110 -10.99 -41.30 2.81
C ILE A 110 -11.39 -39.92 2.27
N ALA A 111 -11.08 -39.63 1.01
CA ALA A 111 -11.44 -38.38 0.36
C ALA A 111 -12.96 -38.19 0.26
N ILE A 112 -13.72 -39.23 -0.12
CA ILE A 112 -15.18 -39.20 -0.19
C ILE A 112 -15.78 -38.98 1.20
N ILE A 113 -15.30 -39.68 2.24
CA ILE A 113 -15.79 -39.52 3.60
C ILE A 113 -15.51 -38.10 4.10
N ALA A 114 -14.26 -37.63 4.02
CA ALA A 114 -13.89 -36.30 4.47
C ALA A 114 -14.66 -35.22 3.70
N GLY A 115 -14.74 -35.33 2.37
CA GLY A 115 -15.48 -34.42 1.51
C GLY A 115 -16.98 -34.43 1.80
N SER A 116 -17.59 -35.60 2.02
CA SER A 116 -19.03 -35.71 2.33
C SER A 116 -19.35 -35.08 3.68
N ILE A 117 -18.50 -35.31 4.69
CA ILE A 117 -18.64 -34.66 6.01
C ILE A 117 -18.51 -33.14 5.86
N MET A 118 -17.54 -32.66 5.07
CA MET A 118 -17.39 -31.23 4.81
C MET A 118 -18.61 -30.64 4.09
N VAL A 119 -19.18 -31.31 3.09
CA VAL A 119 -20.39 -30.85 2.39
C VAL A 119 -21.59 -30.78 3.33
N ILE A 120 -21.81 -31.82 4.16
CA ILE A 120 -22.88 -31.84 5.15
C ILE A 120 -22.66 -30.72 6.18
N ASN A 121 -21.44 -30.60 6.69
CA ASN A 121 -21.09 -29.57 7.67
C ASN A 121 -21.21 -28.16 7.07
N ASN A 122 -20.92 -27.99 5.78
CA ASN A 122 -21.15 -26.74 5.06
C ASN A 122 -22.64 -26.42 4.97
N SER A 123 -23.50 -27.40 4.68
CA SER A 123 -24.96 -27.21 4.67
C SER A 123 -25.51 -26.84 6.06
N ILE A 124 -25.04 -27.51 7.12
CA ILE A 124 -25.37 -27.18 8.51
C ILE A 124 -24.88 -25.77 8.86
N ALA A 125 -23.63 -25.46 8.51
CA ALA A 125 -23.02 -24.17 8.77
C ALA A 125 -23.68 -23.06 7.96
N ASP A 126 -24.23 -23.32 6.78
CA ASP A 126 -24.95 -22.30 6.00
C ASP A 126 -26.33 -22.01 6.60
N ALA A 127 -27.04 -23.05 7.07
CA ALA A 127 -28.29 -22.89 7.82
C ALA A 127 -28.08 -22.21 9.20
N LYS A 128 -26.90 -22.38 9.80
CA LYS A 128 -26.50 -21.83 11.11
C LYS A 128 -25.32 -20.87 11.02
N LYS A 129 -25.25 -20.11 9.92
CA LYS A 129 -24.08 -19.29 9.59
C LYS A 129 -23.74 -18.26 10.65
N ILE A 130 -24.77 -17.72 11.30
CA ILE A 130 -24.65 -16.79 12.42
C ILE A 130 -24.11 -17.48 13.68
N GLU A 131 -24.38 -18.76 13.92
CA GLU A 131 -23.88 -19.49 15.10
C GLU A 131 -22.44 -20.00 14.88
N TYR A 132 -22.14 -20.50 13.68
CA TYR A 132 -20.83 -21.07 13.33
C TYR A 132 -19.77 -20.01 13.00
N LEU A 133 -20.13 -18.93 12.31
CA LEU A 133 -19.24 -17.79 12.11
C LEU A 133 -19.44 -16.72 13.18
N GLY A 134 -20.49 -16.81 14.00
CA GLY A 134 -20.85 -15.84 15.03
C GLY A 134 -19.72 -15.49 15.97
N PRO A 135 -19.06 -16.45 16.62
CA PRO A 135 -17.98 -16.15 17.55
C PRO A 135 -16.81 -15.41 16.88
N TYR A 136 -16.37 -15.88 15.71
CA TYR A 136 -15.26 -15.24 14.98
C TYR A 136 -15.64 -13.88 14.40
N LYS A 137 -16.82 -13.76 13.79
CA LYS A 137 -17.33 -12.48 13.29
C LYS A 137 -17.64 -11.51 14.43
N ALA A 138 -18.15 -11.96 15.55
CA ALA A 138 -18.40 -11.13 16.73
C ALA A 138 -17.10 -10.66 17.37
N GLN A 139 -16.06 -11.50 17.42
CA GLN A 139 -14.72 -11.08 17.83
C GLN A 139 -14.11 -10.08 16.84
N GLN A 140 -14.20 -10.34 15.54
CA GLN A 140 -13.74 -9.42 14.50
C GLN A 140 -14.48 -8.08 14.58
N ILE A 141 -15.81 -8.09 14.69
CA ILE A 141 -16.63 -6.90 14.89
C ILE A 141 -16.26 -6.22 16.21
N GLY A 142 -16.13 -6.95 17.31
CA GLY A 142 -15.81 -6.40 18.62
C GLY A 142 -14.44 -5.73 18.66
N ILE A 143 -13.42 -6.36 18.08
CA ILE A 143 -12.07 -5.80 17.99
C ILE A 143 -12.05 -4.62 17.02
N ASN A 144 -12.68 -4.72 15.85
CA ASN A 144 -12.78 -3.58 14.92
C ASN A 144 -13.56 -2.41 15.52
N ARG A 145 -14.63 -2.67 16.29
CA ARG A 145 -15.37 -1.66 17.04
C ARG A 145 -14.53 -1.02 18.12
N TYR A 146 -13.78 -1.81 18.89
CA TYR A 146 -12.89 -1.30 19.93
C TYR A 146 -11.74 -0.47 19.35
N LEU A 147 -11.03 -1.00 18.34
CA LEU A 147 -9.90 -0.33 17.69
C LEU A 147 -10.33 0.92 16.91
N GLY A 148 -11.46 0.84 16.21
CA GLY A 148 -12.08 1.97 15.53
C GLY A 148 -12.84 2.91 16.46
N GLN A 149 -12.85 2.64 17.78
CA GLN A 149 -13.58 3.40 18.79
C GLN A 149 -15.06 3.63 18.41
N LEU A 150 -15.66 2.67 17.69
CA LEU A 150 -17.03 2.77 17.18
C LEU A 150 -18.07 2.84 18.32
N ASP A 151 -17.74 2.32 19.50
CA ASP A 151 -18.58 2.44 20.70
C ASP A 151 -18.54 3.85 21.32
N GLN A 152 -17.61 4.71 20.89
CA GLN A 152 -17.53 6.12 21.26
C GLN A 152 -18.22 7.03 20.23
N ILE A 153 -18.70 6.47 19.11
CA ILE A 153 -19.38 7.23 18.06
C ILE A 153 -20.85 7.44 18.47
N SER A 154 -21.26 8.71 18.54
CA SER A 154 -22.66 9.09 18.67
C SER A 154 -23.33 9.06 17.30
N ILE A 155 -24.23 8.09 17.08
CA ILE A 155 -25.06 8.03 15.87
C ILE A 155 -26.24 8.99 16.03
N ILE A 156 -26.33 10.00 15.17
CA ILE A 156 -27.46 10.93 15.11
C ILE A 156 -28.27 10.59 13.86
N PRO A 157 -29.37 9.82 13.95
CA PRO A 157 -30.19 9.50 12.79
C PRO A 157 -30.90 10.78 12.30
N HIS A 158 -30.53 11.24 11.11
CA HIS A 158 -31.16 12.40 10.48
C HIS A 158 -32.13 11.95 9.39
N THR A 159 -33.42 11.90 9.72
CA THR A 159 -34.49 11.61 8.74
C THR A 159 -34.83 12.89 7.99
N VAL A 160 -34.25 13.09 6.81
CA VAL A 160 -34.54 14.25 5.96
C VAL A 160 -35.93 14.08 5.35
N SER A 161 -36.92 14.83 5.84
CA SER A 161 -38.21 14.97 5.16
C SER A 161 -38.12 16.13 4.17
N LEU A 162 -38.09 15.81 2.87
CA LEU A 162 -38.07 16.83 1.81
C LEU A 162 -39.48 17.37 1.63
N THR A 163 -39.70 18.63 2.03
CA THR A 163 -40.94 19.34 1.71
C THR A 163 -40.73 20.08 0.39
N PRO A 164 -41.55 19.81 -0.65
CA PRO A 164 -41.43 20.53 -1.91
C PRO A 164 -41.66 22.03 -1.69
N VAL A 165 -40.76 22.87 -2.21
CA VAL A 165 -40.92 24.33 -2.20
C VAL A 165 -41.57 24.76 -3.52
N PRO A 166 -42.70 25.49 -3.50
CA PRO A 166 -43.30 26.05 -4.71
C PRO A 166 -42.32 26.94 -5.48
N PRO A 167 -42.32 26.93 -6.83
CA PRO A 167 -41.32 27.68 -7.63
C PRO A 167 -41.24 29.18 -7.32
N ASP A 168 -42.37 29.80 -6.99
CA ASP A 168 -42.50 31.22 -6.62
C ASP A 168 -41.93 31.55 -5.23
N GLN A 169 -41.76 30.54 -4.37
CA GLN A 169 -41.23 30.68 -3.00
C GLN A 169 -39.76 30.26 -2.88
N ILE A 170 -39.14 29.76 -3.97
CA ILE A 170 -37.73 29.32 -3.94
C ILE A 170 -36.81 30.47 -3.54
N GLY A 171 -37.03 31.69 -4.05
CA GLY A 171 -36.20 32.85 -3.74
C GLY A 171 -36.17 33.17 -2.24
N ASP A 172 -37.34 33.27 -1.63
CA ASP A 172 -37.49 33.53 -0.20
C ASP A 172 -36.94 32.37 0.65
N TYR A 173 -37.15 31.13 0.21
CA TYR A 173 -36.62 29.94 0.88
C TYR A 173 -35.08 29.92 0.86
N VAL A 174 -34.46 30.22 -0.28
CA VAL A 174 -32.99 30.31 -0.40
C VAL A 174 -32.45 31.44 0.47
N ALA A 175 -33.09 32.60 0.46
CA ALA A 175 -32.68 33.73 1.30
C ALA A 175 -32.78 33.40 2.80
N ALA A 176 -33.86 32.74 3.22
CA ALA A 176 -34.09 32.34 4.61
C ALA A 176 -33.11 31.27 5.13
N ASN A 177 -32.56 30.44 4.24
CA ASN A 177 -31.64 29.34 4.58
C ASN A 177 -30.21 29.56 4.04
N ASN A 178 -29.86 30.81 3.72
CA ASN A 178 -28.60 31.13 3.06
C ASN A 178 -27.37 30.72 3.89
N ASP A 179 -27.46 30.75 5.21
CA ASP A 179 -26.38 30.36 6.14
C ASP A 179 -25.97 28.89 6.02
N VAL A 180 -26.89 28.02 5.60
CA VAL A 180 -26.64 26.60 5.32
C VAL A 180 -26.33 26.40 3.85
N LEU A 181 -27.16 26.95 2.95
CA LEU A 181 -27.05 26.71 1.50
C LEU A 181 -25.74 27.23 0.93
N SER A 182 -25.21 28.36 1.44
CA SER A 182 -23.91 28.91 1.05
C SER A 182 -22.71 28.03 1.41
N LYS A 183 -22.91 27.03 2.28
CA LYS A 183 -21.88 26.07 2.69
C LYS A 183 -21.98 24.74 1.96
N VAL A 184 -23.08 24.52 1.24
CA VAL A 184 -23.28 23.30 0.44
C VAL A 184 -22.45 23.41 -0.83
N ARG A 185 -21.58 22.43 -1.04
CA ARG A 185 -20.80 22.28 -2.26
C ARG A 185 -21.74 21.93 -3.42
N VAL A 186 -21.65 22.70 -4.50
CA VAL A 186 -22.39 22.47 -5.73
C VAL A 186 -21.48 21.93 -6.84
N TRP A 187 -20.18 22.24 -6.77
CA TRP A 187 -19.19 21.78 -7.74
C TRP A 187 -18.51 20.50 -7.26
N ASP A 188 -18.53 19.45 -8.08
CA ASP A 188 -17.76 18.24 -7.83
C ASP A 188 -16.29 18.39 -8.29
N TRP A 189 -15.50 17.35 -8.04
CA TRP A 189 -14.06 17.33 -8.32
C TRP A 189 -13.76 17.51 -9.82
N ASP A 190 -14.47 16.79 -10.70
CA ASP A 190 -14.27 16.85 -12.15
C ASP A 190 -14.66 18.21 -12.73
N ALA A 191 -15.81 18.75 -12.29
CA ALA A 191 -16.30 20.04 -12.74
C ALA A 191 -15.39 21.19 -12.26
N ALA A 192 -14.88 21.11 -11.03
CA ALA A 192 -13.93 22.09 -10.51
C ALA A 192 -12.62 22.07 -11.31
N PHE A 193 -12.07 20.87 -11.57
CA PHE A 193 -10.85 20.72 -12.36
C PHE A 193 -11.04 21.24 -13.79
N ALA A 194 -12.15 20.89 -14.44
CA ALA A 194 -12.49 21.38 -15.78
C ALA A 194 -12.61 22.91 -15.83
N LYS A 195 -13.06 23.54 -14.74
CA LYS A 195 -13.17 25.00 -14.62
C LYS A 195 -11.84 25.69 -14.34
N LEU A 196 -10.93 25.03 -13.63
CA LEU A 196 -9.59 25.54 -13.34
C LEU A 196 -8.63 25.38 -14.53
N LYS A 197 -8.83 24.37 -15.39
CA LYS A 197 -7.96 24.08 -16.55
C LYS A 197 -7.72 25.24 -17.52
N PRO A 198 -8.71 26.07 -17.86
CA PRO A 198 -8.48 27.25 -18.68
C PRO A 198 -7.56 28.31 -18.04
N GLU A 199 -7.44 28.36 -16.71
CA GLU A 199 -6.66 29.39 -16.00
C GLU A 199 -5.15 29.22 -16.15
N ILE A 200 -4.66 27.97 -16.24
CA ILE A 200 -3.27 27.70 -16.64
C ILE A 200 -3.06 27.94 -18.16
N GLY A 201 -4.17 27.93 -18.92
CA GLY A 201 -4.23 28.45 -20.28
C GLY A 201 -3.16 27.93 -21.23
N LEU A 202 -2.38 28.86 -21.79
CA LEU A 202 -1.31 28.61 -22.77
C LEU A 202 0.07 28.42 -22.13
N ILE A 203 0.18 28.30 -20.80
CA ILE A 203 1.47 28.09 -20.13
C ILE A 203 1.93 26.66 -20.44
N PRO A 204 2.90 26.46 -21.35
CA PRO A 204 3.14 25.14 -21.93
C PRO A 204 3.97 24.22 -21.01
N TYR A 205 4.43 24.76 -19.87
CA TYR A 205 5.36 24.11 -18.95
C TYR A 205 4.76 23.79 -17.58
N VAL A 206 3.45 23.99 -17.41
CA VAL A 206 2.73 23.69 -16.17
C VAL A 206 1.50 22.87 -16.49
N ASP A 207 1.21 21.89 -15.65
CA ASP A 207 -0.05 21.14 -15.66
C ASP A 207 -0.53 20.97 -14.21
N PHE A 208 -1.74 20.47 -14.03
CA PHE A 208 -2.23 20.11 -12.70
C PHE A 208 -1.84 18.69 -12.31
N GLU A 209 -1.65 18.46 -11.02
CA GLU A 209 -1.45 17.12 -10.46
C GLU A 209 -2.71 16.62 -9.76
N ASP A 210 -3.14 17.29 -8.68
CA ASP A 210 -4.31 16.92 -7.91
C ASP A 210 -5.22 18.13 -7.63
N ASN A 211 -6.42 17.87 -7.14
CA ASN A 211 -7.38 18.88 -6.72
C ASN A 211 -8.01 18.51 -5.38
N ASP A 212 -7.60 19.22 -4.33
CA ASP A 212 -8.01 18.99 -2.97
C ASP A 212 -9.15 19.91 -2.54
N ILE A 213 -9.99 19.42 -1.63
CA ILE A 213 -10.97 20.26 -0.96
C ILE A 213 -10.39 20.82 0.34
N LEU A 214 -10.34 22.15 0.43
CA LEU A 214 -9.82 22.88 1.56
C LEU A 214 -10.89 23.78 2.16
N ARG A 215 -10.78 24.05 3.45
CA ARG A 215 -11.72 24.92 4.16
C ARG A 215 -11.00 26.11 4.76
N PHE A 216 -11.43 27.31 4.39
CA PHE A 216 -10.95 28.57 4.93
C PHE A 216 -12.14 29.41 5.39
N ASN A 217 -12.11 29.91 6.63
CA ASN A 217 -13.15 30.78 7.20
C ASN A 217 -14.58 30.30 6.94
N ASP A 218 -14.86 29.02 7.22
CA ASP A 218 -16.16 28.36 6.99
C ASP A 218 -16.60 28.17 5.53
N THR A 219 -15.80 28.57 4.55
CA THR A 219 -16.06 28.33 3.12
C THR A 219 -15.18 27.19 2.60
N LEU A 220 -15.76 26.37 1.73
CA LEU A 220 -15.08 25.27 1.06
C LEU A 220 -14.55 25.71 -0.31
N TYR A 221 -13.34 25.26 -0.63
CA TYR A 221 -12.66 25.58 -1.87
C TYR A 221 -12.06 24.32 -2.47
N TRP A 222 -12.17 24.19 -3.79
CA TRP A 222 -11.35 23.26 -4.56
C TRP A 222 -10.02 23.94 -4.88
N THR A 223 -8.92 23.30 -4.54
CA THR A 223 -7.58 23.84 -4.70
C THR A 223 -6.75 22.86 -5.52
N ALA A 224 -6.50 23.21 -6.77
CA ALA A 224 -5.70 22.40 -7.68
C ALA A 224 -4.22 22.69 -7.52
N SER A 225 -3.42 21.65 -7.28
CA SER A 225 -1.96 21.73 -7.25
C SER A 225 -1.37 21.65 -8.65
N MET A 226 -0.28 22.38 -8.86
CA MET A 226 0.41 22.42 -10.13
C MET A 226 1.76 21.73 -10.08
N LYS A 227 2.13 21.16 -11.23
CA LYS A 227 3.41 20.51 -11.48
C LYS A 227 4.11 21.11 -12.71
N PRO A 228 5.45 21.16 -12.72
CA PRO A 228 6.20 21.51 -13.90
C PRO A 228 6.22 20.33 -14.88
N ILE A 229 6.02 20.61 -16.15
CA ILE A 229 6.14 19.66 -17.25
C ILE A 229 7.13 20.19 -18.29
N LEU A 230 7.71 19.29 -19.08
CA LEU A 230 8.54 19.69 -20.21
C LEU A 230 7.63 20.00 -21.42
N PRO A 231 7.67 21.21 -21.99
CA PRO A 231 6.89 21.52 -23.18
C PRO A 231 7.26 20.64 -24.37
N SER A 232 6.28 20.25 -25.18
CA SER A 232 6.50 19.48 -26.41
C SER A 232 7.28 20.24 -27.50
N SER A 233 7.40 21.57 -27.37
CA SER A 233 8.19 22.42 -28.26
C SER A 233 9.70 22.39 -27.98
N VAL A 234 10.13 21.82 -26.84
CA VAL A 234 11.56 21.66 -26.53
C VAL A 234 12.16 20.64 -27.47
N SER A 235 13.21 21.04 -28.20
CA SER A 235 13.90 20.14 -29.12
C SER A 235 14.67 19.06 -28.36
N ALA A 236 14.82 17.88 -28.97
CA ALA A 236 15.39 16.69 -28.34
C ALA A 236 16.78 16.94 -27.75
N GLU A 237 17.61 17.73 -28.44
CA GLU A 237 18.97 18.08 -28.00
C GLU A 237 19.00 18.99 -26.75
N ASN A 238 17.90 19.66 -26.43
CA ASN A 238 17.81 20.60 -25.32
C ASN A 238 17.04 20.06 -24.10
N VAL A 239 16.51 18.83 -24.18
CA VAL A 239 15.67 18.21 -23.14
C VAL A 239 16.37 18.21 -21.78
N TRP A 240 17.59 17.68 -21.72
CA TRP A 240 18.36 17.55 -20.48
C TRP A 240 18.55 18.92 -19.79
N TYR A 241 19.03 19.92 -20.52
CA TYR A 241 19.27 21.26 -19.96
C TYR A 241 17.97 21.86 -19.41
N ASN A 242 16.87 21.73 -20.17
CA ASN A 242 15.58 22.30 -19.79
C ASN A 242 14.98 21.63 -18.55
N GLN A 243 15.05 20.29 -18.46
CA GLN A 243 14.55 19.54 -17.31
C GLN A 243 15.30 19.84 -16.02
N HIS A 244 16.63 20.07 -16.12
CA HIS A 244 17.48 20.21 -14.94
C HIS A 244 17.72 21.66 -14.50
N PHE A 245 17.70 22.64 -15.43
CA PHE A 245 18.08 24.03 -15.13
C PHE A 245 16.97 25.05 -15.38
N VAL A 246 15.97 24.76 -16.21
CA VAL A 246 14.96 25.75 -16.65
C VAL A 246 13.61 25.49 -15.99
N TYR A 247 13.01 24.32 -16.24
CA TYR A 247 11.69 23.91 -15.75
C TYR A 247 11.82 23.23 -14.38
N THR A 248 12.29 23.99 -13.40
CA THR A 248 12.66 23.48 -12.07
C THR A 248 11.57 23.66 -11.01
N HIS A 249 10.59 24.52 -11.27
CA HIS A 249 9.62 24.98 -10.29
C HIS A 249 8.29 25.39 -10.93
N VAL A 250 7.30 25.68 -10.09
CA VAL A 250 6.04 26.35 -10.49
C VAL A 250 5.88 27.63 -9.70
N ASP A 251 5.69 28.77 -10.36
CA ASP A 251 5.57 30.07 -9.70
C ASP A 251 4.33 30.21 -8.82
N ASN A 252 3.16 29.94 -9.41
CA ASN A 252 1.87 29.94 -8.72
C ASN A 252 1.40 28.51 -8.57
N GLY A 253 1.82 27.86 -7.49
CA GLY A 253 1.66 26.43 -7.34
C GLY A 253 0.23 25.93 -7.18
N PHE A 254 -0.73 26.82 -6.90
CA PHE A 254 -2.11 26.43 -6.64
C PHE A 254 -3.10 27.41 -7.23
N LEU A 255 -4.21 26.87 -7.75
CA LEU A 255 -5.39 27.63 -8.15
C LEU A 255 -6.58 27.20 -7.32
N THR A 256 -7.42 28.18 -6.99
CA THR A 256 -8.51 27.97 -6.03
C THR A 256 -9.84 28.36 -6.64
N LEU A 257 -10.84 27.51 -6.43
CA LEU A 257 -12.22 27.69 -6.87
C LEU A 257 -13.13 27.60 -5.65
N ASP A 258 -14.01 28.57 -5.46
CA ASP A 258 -15.09 28.47 -4.48
C ASP A 258 -16.00 27.27 -4.81
N ALA A 259 -16.11 26.32 -3.88
CA ALA A 259 -16.80 25.06 -4.12
C ALA A 259 -18.34 25.22 -4.13
N HIS A 260 -18.86 26.34 -3.63
CA HIS A 260 -20.28 26.64 -3.60
C HIS A 260 -20.75 27.27 -4.91
N ASN A 261 -20.15 28.39 -5.33
CA ASN A 261 -20.61 29.14 -6.51
C ASN A 261 -19.73 28.88 -7.77
N GLY A 262 -18.60 28.20 -7.61
CA GLY A 262 -17.67 27.92 -8.70
C GLY A 262 -16.91 29.15 -9.18
N THR A 263 -16.82 30.22 -8.41
CA THR A 263 -16.01 31.37 -8.80
C THR A 263 -14.54 31.08 -8.57
N ILE A 264 -13.69 31.43 -9.54
CA ILE A 264 -12.25 31.35 -9.36
C ILE A 264 -11.85 32.48 -8.42
N VAL A 265 -11.07 32.14 -7.40
CA VAL A 265 -10.62 33.07 -6.37
C VAL A 265 -9.11 33.17 -6.38
N ASP A 266 -8.60 34.35 -6.05
CA ASP A 266 -7.16 34.56 -5.95
C ASP A 266 -6.57 33.71 -4.80
N SER A 267 -5.78 32.71 -5.16
CA SER A 267 -5.16 31.78 -4.21
C SER A 267 -4.19 32.49 -3.26
N SER A 268 -3.70 33.69 -3.61
CA SER A 268 -2.80 34.49 -2.77
C SER A 268 -3.44 34.98 -1.47
N HIS A 269 -4.78 34.99 -1.40
CA HIS A 269 -5.51 35.29 -0.16
C HIS A 269 -5.39 34.17 0.89
N PHE A 270 -5.18 32.92 0.45
CA PHE A 270 -5.08 31.76 1.33
C PHE A 270 -3.63 31.35 1.53
N PHE A 271 -2.88 31.34 0.44
CA PHE A 271 -1.50 30.92 0.44
C PHE A 271 -0.60 32.06 0.00
N LYS A 272 0.27 32.53 0.90
CA LYS A 272 1.45 33.29 0.49
C LYS A 272 2.40 32.36 -0.25
N GLN A 273 2.11 32.07 -1.50
CA GLN A 273 2.93 31.18 -2.34
C GLN A 273 3.63 32.00 -3.37
N ARG A 274 4.95 31.83 -3.45
CA ARG A 274 5.70 32.15 -4.66
C ARG A 274 6.79 31.10 -4.77
N VAL A 275 6.59 30.20 -5.73
CA VAL A 275 7.50 29.16 -6.17
C VAL A 275 7.50 27.84 -5.37
N ILE A 276 7.00 26.77 -6.00
CA ILE A 276 7.14 25.38 -5.53
C ILE A 276 8.37 24.74 -6.17
N TYR A 277 9.30 24.27 -5.34
CA TYR A 277 10.43 23.43 -5.75
C TYR A 277 10.29 21.97 -5.32
N TYR A 278 9.42 21.71 -4.34
CA TYR A 278 9.08 20.40 -3.80
C TYR A 278 7.55 20.24 -3.81
N GLY A 279 7.05 19.35 -4.66
CA GLY A 279 5.62 19.23 -4.97
C GLY A 279 5.24 17.80 -5.34
N GLU A 280 4.10 17.64 -6.00
CA GLU A 280 3.60 16.35 -6.47
C GLU A 280 3.72 16.29 -8.00
N GLY A 281 4.20 15.16 -8.53
CA GLY A 281 4.07 14.83 -9.94
C GLY A 281 4.99 15.57 -10.93
N GLY A 282 4.90 15.15 -12.19
CA GLY A 282 5.61 15.76 -13.33
C GLY A 282 7.11 15.74 -13.15
N LEU A 283 7.78 16.84 -13.50
CA LEU A 283 9.23 16.93 -13.39
C LEU A 283 9.74 16.87 -11.94
N PHE A 284 8.88 17.02 -10.92
CA PHE A 284 9.29 16.79 -9.53
C PHE A 284 9.62 15.31 -9.27
N THR A 285 8.85 14.40 -9.88
CA THR A 285 9.01 12.94 -9.79
C THR A 285 10.01 12.44 -10.83
N ASP A 286 9.92 12.94 -12.06
CA ASP A 286 10.68 12.40 -13.19
C ASP A 286 12.18 12.71 -13.11
N THR A 287 12.56 13.81 -12.45
CA THR A 287 13.93 14.31 -12.55
C THR A 287 14.39 15.18 -11.38
N TRP A 288 15.71 15.39 -11.34
CA TRP A 288 16.37 16.32 -10.41
C TRP A 288 16.58 17.70 -11.07
N ALA A 289 16.79 18.72 -10.26
CA ALA A 289 17.17 20.06 -10.74
C ALA A 289 18.52 20.49 -10.17
N ALA A 290 19.20 21.40 -10.86
CA ALA A 290 20.49 21.89 -10.42
C ALA A 290 20.80 23.30 -10.92
N TYR A 291 21.82 23.89 -10.31
CA TYR A 291 22.44 25.12 -10.80
C TYR A 291 23.88 25.27 -10.31
N PRO A 292 24.74 26.03 -11.00
CA PRO A 292 26.10 26.28 -10.55
C PRO A 292 26.11 27.15 -9.30
N VAL A 293 26.88 26.74 -8.29
CA VAL A 293 27.02 27.52 -7.04
C VAL A 293 27.73 28.83 -7.36
N GLY A 294 27.18 29.94 -6.85
CA GLY A 294 27.73 31.28 -7.09
C GLY A 294 27.30 31.92 -8.42
N ARG A 295 26.28 31.37 -9.10
CA ARG A 295 25.69 32.00 -10.29
C ARG A 295 25.22 33.43 -10.00
N THR A 296 25.45 34.34 -10.94
CA THR A 296 24.95 35.73 -10.91
C THR A 296 23.68 35.91 -11.74
N THR A 297 23.41 34.98 -12.66
CA THR A 297 22.23 34.94 -13.54
C THR A 297 21.53 33.61 -13.39
N THR A 298 20.20 33.62 -13.57
CA THR A 298 19.39 32.40 -13.53
C THR A 298 19.03 31.91 -14.93
N ALA A 299 18.99 30.59 -15.08
CA ALA A 299 18.44 29.91 -16.25
C ALA A 299 16.99 29.50 -16.03
N GLU A 300 16.50 29.59 -14.80
CA GLU A 300 15.14 29.19 -14.44
C GLU A 300 14.13 30.20 -15.01
N LEU A 301 12.90 29.75 -15.18
CA LEU A 301 11.84 30.57 -15.74
C LEU A 301 11.53 31.81 -14.91
N ASN A 302 10.99 32.84 -15.58
CA ASN A 302 10.46 34.05 -14.96
C ASN A 302 11.45 34.79 -14.03
N ASN A 303 12.75 34.67 -14.32
CA ASN A 303 13.84 35.20 -13.51
C ASN A 303 13.84 34.70 -12.05
N ALA A 304 13.20 33.56 -11.78
CA ALA A 304 13.27 32.92 -10.48
C ALA A 304 14.70 32.43 -10.23
N SER A 305 15.12 32.44 -8.97
CA SER A 305 16.39 31.84 -8.56
C SER A 305 16.19 31.19 -7.21
N TYR A 306 16.30 29.86 -7.18
CA TYR A 306 16.28 29.16 -5.92
C TYR A 306 17.40 29.65 -5.00
N SER A 307 17.03 29.98 -3.76
CA SER A 307 17.92 30.45 -2.69
C SER A 307 17.68 29.74 -1.36
N GLY A 308 16.89 28.66 -1.39
CA GLY A 308 16.53 27.89 -0.22
C GLY A 308 17.62 26.93 0.26
N THR A 309 17.30 26.18 1.30
CA THR A 309 18.23 25.26 1.98
C THR A 309 18.13 23.81 1.50
N GLY A 310 17.06 23.45 0.79
CA GLY A 310 16.91 22.14 0.17
C GLY A 310 17.98 21.86 -0.89
N GLY A 311 18.26 20.57 -1.15
CA GLY A 311 19.33 20.15 -2.06
C GLY A 311 20.71 20.11 -1.40
N LEU A 312 21.74 19.82 -2.19
CA LEU A 312 23.12 19.67 -1.74
C LEU A 312 24.09 20.32 -2.72
N ASN A 313 25.09 21.03 -2.19
CA ASN A 313 26.22 21.50 -2.97
C ASN A 313 27.22 20.36 -3.16
N VAL A 314 27.46 19.95 -4.40
CA VAL A 314 28.37 18.85 -4.74
C VAL A 314 29.53 19.39 -5.57
N ALA A 315 30.74 19.28 -5.04
CA ALA A 315 31.96 19.68 -5.74
C ALA A 315 32.48 18.56 -6.68
N PRO A 316 33.21 18.91 -7.75
CA PRO A 316 34.00 17.93 -8.51
C PRO A 316 35.01 17.19 -7.61
N PRO A 317 35.30 15.89 -7.87
CA PRO A 317 34.78 15.07 -8.97
C PRO A 317 33.41 14.42 -8.67
N ALA A 318 32.87 14.58 -7.46
CA ALA A 318 31.63 13.90 -7.07
C ALA A 318 30.43 14.33 -7.92
N SER A 319 30.34 15.62 -8.28
CA SER A 319 29.30 16.11 -9.20
C SER A 319 29.42 15.49 -10.59
N GLN A 320 30.65 15.23 -11.06
CA GLN A 320 30.94 14.64 -12.37
C GLN A 320 30.64 13.13 -12.40
N LEU A 321 30.78 12.45 -11.26
CA LEU A 321 30.36 11.06 -11.10
C LEU A 321 28.83 10.94 -11.02
N PHE A 322 28.18 11.90 -10.38
CA PHE A 322 26.72 11.97 -10.33
C PHE A 322 26.12 12.23 -11.71
N GLU A 323 26.71 13.15 -12.47
CA GLU A 323 26.24 13.57 -13.79
C GLU A 323 27.44 13.95 -14.69
N PRO A 324 27.80 13.09 -15.65
CA PRO A 324 28.96 13.28 -16.54
C PRO A 324 28.95 14.58 -17.34
N ASN A 325 27.78 15.15 -17.66
CA ASN A 325 27.70 16.43 -18.38
C ASN A 325 28.39 17.58 -17.63
N PHE A 326 28.51 17.50 -16.30
CA PHE A 326 29.22 18.49 -15.50
C PHE A 326 30.74 18.42 -15.67
N PHE A 327 31.29 17.30 -16.14
CA PHE A 327 32.73 17.18 -16.40
C PHE A 327 33.20 18.20 -17.44
N LEU A 328 32.43 18.38 -18.52
CA LEU A 328 32.77 19.30 -19.61
C LEU A 328 32.27 20.72 -19.34
N SER A 329 31.04 20.85 -18.83
CA SER A 329 30.37 22.15 -18.69
C SER A 329 30.78 22.91 -17.43
N TYR A 330 31.07 22.20 -16.33
CA TYR A 330 31.38 22.78 -15.03
C TYR A 330 32.56 22.04 -14.36
N PRO A 331 33.75 21.99 -15.01
CA PRO A 331 34.85 21.12 -14.61
C PRO A 331 35.41 21.43 -13.21
N THR A 332 35.29 22.67 -12.75
CA THR A 332 35.88 23.17 -11.50
C THR A 332 34.86 23.80 -10.54
N GLN A 333 33.59 23.85 -10.93
CA GLN A 333 32.56 24.57 -10.19
C GLN A 333 31.68 23.58 -9.41
N PRO A 334 31.42 23.82 -8.11
CA PRO A 334 30.40 23.09 -7.39
C PRO A 334 29.01 23.32 -7.99
N ILE A 335 28.21 22.27 -8.04
CA ILE A 335 26.82 22.31 -8.51
C ILE A 335 25.90 22.07 -7.33
N HIS A 336 24.90 22.93 -7.16
CA HIS A 336 23.82 22.69 -6.24
C HIS A 336 22.79 21.76 -6.89
N ILE A 337 22.47 20.63 -6.26
CA ILE A 337 21.61 19.59 -6.82
C ILE A 337 20.43 19.35 -5.88
N MET A 338 19.22 19.42 -6.43
CA MET A 338 17.95 19.13 -5.77
C MET A 338 17.39 17.81 -6.31
N ARG A 339 17.39 16.77 -5.47
CA ARG A 339 16.82 15.45 -5.76
C ARG A 339 15.65 15.12 -4.83
N TYR A 340 14.83 14.15 -5.23
CA TYR A 340 13.63 13.73 -4.49
C TYR A 340 12.76 14.96 -4.18
N ARG A 341 12.36 15.63 -5.26
CA ARG A 341 11.54 16.84 -5.22
C ARG A 341 10.06 16.49 -5.08
N ASP A 342 9.66 15.37 -5.67
CA ASP A 342 8.39 14.74 -5.38
C ASP A 342 8.29 14.40 -3.89
N ILE A 343 7.20 14.82 -3.25
CA ILE A 343 7.02 14.67 -1.81
C ILE A 343 6.83 13.22 -1.39
N HIS A 344 6.23 12.35 -2.21
CA HIS A 344 6.04 10.93 -1.91
C HIS A 344 7.38 10.21 -2.00
N ASP A 345 8.14 10.42 -3.08
CA ASP A 345 9.48 9.85 -3.23
C ASP A 345 10.41 10.29 -2.10
N ARG A 346 10.32 11.57 -1.73
CA ARG A 346 11.10 12.14 -0.63
C ARG A 346 10.76 11.49 0.70
N MET A 347 9.47 11.35 1.01
CA MET A 347 9.04 10.76 2.26
C MET A 347 9.33 9.26 2.32
N GLN A 348 9.20 8.55 1.20
CA GLN A 348 9.60 7.16 1.09
C GLN A 348 11.11 6.96 1.32
N LEU A 349 11.95 7.89 0.85
CA LEU A 349 13.39 7.85 1.09
C LEU A 349 13.75 8.18 2.55
N LEU A 350 13.21 9.27 3.09
CA LEU A 350 13.61 9.78 4.42
C LEU A 350 12.96 9.00 5.56
N TYR A 351 11.75 8.50 5.36
CA TYR A 351 10.94 7.80 6.36
C TYR A 351 10.32 6.53 5.77
N PRO A 352 11.14 5.52 5.42
CA PRO A 352 10.71 4.31 4.71
C PRO A 352 9.79 3.37 5.54
N TYR A 353 9.58 3.68 6.83
CA TYR A 353 8.79 2.87 7.75
C TYR A 353 7.28 3.09 7.62
N PHE A 354 6.86 4.19 6.97
CA PHE A 354 5.46 4.50 6.73
C PHE A 354 4.98 3.95 5.38
N GLN A 355 3.67 3.80 5.25
CA GLN A 355 2.99 3.38 4.03
C GLN A 355 2.61 4.62 3.21
N TYR A 356 3.12 4.70 1.99
CA TYR A 356 2.83 5.79 1.03
C TYR A 356 1.98 5.31 -0.15
N ASP A 357 1.82 3.99 -0.29
CA ASP A 357 0.86 3.34 -1.18
C ASP A 357 -0.01 2.42 -0.32
N LEU A 358 -1.32 2.61 -0.40
CA LEU A 358 -2.31 1.75 0.23
C LEU A 358 -3.24 1.20 -0.85
N PHE A 359 -3.18 -0.11 -1.06
CA PHE A 359 -4.02 -0.83 -2.01
C PHE A 359 -3.83 -0.42 -3.49
N GLY A 360 -2.60 -0.08 -3.87
CA GLY A 360 -2.25 0.35 -5.23
C GLY A 360 -2.59 1.81 -5.51
N LYS A 361 -2.78 2.61 -4.45
CA LYS A 361 -3.08 4.04 -4.53
C LYS A 361 -2.16 4.80 -3.60
N GLN A 362 -1.56 5.88 -4.11
CA GLN A 362 -0.76 6.77 -3.28
C GLN A 362 -1.62 7.42 -2.21
N VAL A 363 -1.03 7.59 -1.03
CA VAL A 363 -1.65 8.32 0.07
C VAL A 363 -1.73 9.79 -0.31
N SER A 364 -2.94 10.35 -0.36
CA SER A 364 -3.15 11.77 -0.67
C SER A 364 -2.49 12.66 0.38
N SER A 365 -1.88 13.76 -0.08
CA SER A 365 -1.34 14.82 0.75
C SER A 365 -2.20 16.08 0.62
N LEU A 366 -2.19 16.95 1.63
CA LEU A 366 -3.00 18.18 1.61
C LEU A 366 -2.11 19.42 1.64
N PRO A 367 -2.35 20.42 0.80
CA PRO A 367 -1.65 21.69 0.93
C PRO A 367 -2.17 22.48 2.13
N VAL A 368 -1.25 22.93 2.98
CA VAL A 368 -1.54 23.71 4.19
C VAL A 368 -0.62 24.92 4.30
N VAL A 369 -1.01 25.89 5.13
CA VAL A 369 -0.31 27.16 5.27
C VAL A 369 -0.30 27.61 6.73
N ASP A 370 0.81 28.19 7.19
CA ASP A 370 0.93 28.79 8.54
C ASP A 370 0.71 30.31 8.53
N GLY A 371 0.21 30.86 7.42
CA GLY A 371 0.08 32.29 7.14
C GLY A 371 1.31 32.94 6.50
N ASN A 372 2.46 32.27 6.48
CA ASN A 372 3.70 32.77 5.86
C ASN A 372 4.31 31.81 4.84
N LYS A 373 4.31 30.50 5.15
CA LYS A 373 4.84 29.43 4.32
C LYS A 373 3.76 28.44 3.95
N THR A 374 3.96 27.79 2.80
CA THR A 374 3.14 26.68 2.34
C THR A 374 3.86 25.37 2.57
N TYR A 375 3.08 24.34 2.90
CA TYR A 375 3.56 23.00 3.15
C TYR A 375 2.62 21.97 2.55
N TRP A 376 3.15 20.77 2.33
CA TRP A 376 2.35 19.57 2.16
C TRP A 376 2.18 18.86 3.50
N LEU A 377 0.94 18.51 3.84
CA LEU A 377 0.60 17.71 5.00
C LEU A 377 0.36 16.27 4.54
N MET A 378 1.33 15.40 4.79
CA MET A 378 1.27 13.99 4.42
C MET A 378 0.89 13.11 5.62
N PRO A 379 -0.11 12.22 5.52
CA PRO A 379 -0.42 11.26 6.57
C PRO A 379 0.72 10.26 6.78
N LEU A 380 1.08 10.00 8.04
CA LEU A 380 2.05 8.97 8.41
C LEU A 380 1.31 7.74 8.92
N ILE A 381 1.14 6.76 8.03
CA ILE A 381 0.40 5.54 8.30
C ILE A 381 1.39 4.39 8.45
N VAL A 382 1.23 3.60 9.51
CA VAL A 382 1.98 2.36 9.71
C VAL A 382 1.10 1.17 9.39
N GLY A 383 1.66 0.18 8.70
CA GLY A 383 0.99 -1.07 8.36
C GLY A 383 1.69 -2.25 9.01
N PHE A 384 0.91 -3.09 9.69
CA PHE A 384 1.41 -4.33 10.30
C PHE A 384 0.81 -5.55 9.60
N ASP A 385 1.66 -6.52 9.28
CA ASP A 385 1.21 -7.83 8.82
C ASP A 385 0.49 -8.55 9.96
N THR A 386 -0.74 -8.95 9.70
CA THR A 386 -1.62 -9.63 10.65
C THR A 386 -1.99 -11.03 10.18
N LYS A 387 -1.26 -11.65 9.23
CA LYS A 387 -1.62 -12.98 8.71
C LYS A 387 -1.80 -14.05 9.80
N ASN A 388 -1.09 -13.90 10.92
CA ASN A 388 -1.14 -14.83 12.06
C ASN A 388 -2.17 -14.39 13.13
N VAL A 389 -2.98 -13.38 12.84
CA VAL A 389 -3.98 -12.81 13.75
C VAL A 389 -5.36 -13.31 13.32
N PRO A 390 -5.99 -14.23 14.08
CA PRO A 390 -7.18 -14.97 13.60
C PRO A 390 -8.37 -14.09 13.19
N TRP A 391 -8.50 -12.89 13.75
CA TRP A 391 -9.60 -11.96 13.46
C TRP A 391 -9.33 -10.99 12.30
N SER A 392 -8.09 -10.90 11.80
CA SER A 392 -7.75 -9.94 10.74
C SER A 392 -8.13 -10.45 9.35
N VAL A 393 -8.26 -11.77 9.19
CA VAL A 393 -8.48 -12.44 7.90
C VAL A 393 -7.43 -11.99 6.87
N SER A 394 -6.16 -11.92 7.32
CA SER A 394 -5.00 -11.50 6.52
C SER A 394 -5.06 -10.02 6.04
N ASN A 395 -5.98 -9.20 6.56
CA ASN A 395 -5.98 -7.76 6.27
C ASN A 395 -4.96 -7.03 7.14
N PRO A 396 -4.08 -6.19 6.56
CA PRO A 396 -3.09 -5.46 7.34
C PRO A 396 -3.77 -4.56 8.37
N TYR A 397 -3.16 -4.46 9.55
CA TYR A 397 -3.59 -3.47 10.53
C TYR A 397 -2.92 -2.14 10.19
N LEU A 398 -3.72 -1.16 9.78
CA LEU A 398 -3.27 0.19 9.45
C LEU A 398 -3.56 1.14 10.61
N ARG A 399 -2.61 2.02 10.92
CA ARG A 399 -2.78 3.04 11.95
C ARG A 399 -2.13 4.36 11.52
N LEU A 400 -2.90 5.44 11.61
CA LEU A 400 -2.36 6.80 11.51
C LEU A 400 -1.62 7.13 12.82
N VAL A 401 -0.35 7.51 12.73
CA VAL A 401 0.47 7.89 13.89
C VAL A 401 0.82 9.37 13.93
N GLY A 402 0.61 10.08 12.83
CA GLY A 402 0.91 11.50 12.74
C GLY A 402 0.83 12.01 11.32
N TYR A 403 1.39 13.21 11.13
CA TYR A 403 1.53 13.84 9.84
C TYR A 403 2.96 14.33 9.64
N ALA A 404 3.41 14.40 8.40
CA ALA A 404 4.62 15.11 8.02
C ALA A 404 4.22 16.41 7.32
N LEU A 405 4.83 17.51 7.76
CA LEU A 405 4.69 18.83 7.18
C LEU A 405 5.95 19.12 6.34
N ILE A 406 5.78 19.23 5.02
CA ILE A 406 6.89 19.32 4.06
C ILE A 406 6.89 20.71 3.43
N ASP A 407 7.92 21.51 3.69
CA ASP A 407 8.07 22.87 3.14
C ASP A 407 8.18 22.81 1.61
N THR A 408 7.28 23.48 0.88
CA THR A 408 7.21 23.41 -0.60
C THR A 408 8.40 24.08 -1.30
N TYR A 409 9.14 24.94 -0.59
CA TYR A 409 10.30 25.64 -1.11
C TYR A 409 11.59 24.91 -0.74
N ASN A 410 11.78 24.54 0.53
CA ASN A 410 13.03 23.95 1.03
C ASN A 410 13.02 22.42 1.08
N GLY A 411 11.85 21.77 1.02
CA GLY A 411 11.70 20.33 1.24
C GLY A 411 12.01 19.89 2.68
N ASN A 412 12.09 20.81 3.64
CA ASN A 412 12.31 20.46 5.04
C ASN A 412 11.06 19.77 5.59
N VAL A 413 11.27 18.66 6.29
CA VAL A 413 10.17 17.87 6.86
C VAL A 413 10.08 18.11 8.36
N THR A 414 8.86 18.40 8.83
CA THR A 414 8.53 18.50 10.24
C THR A 414 7.50 17.43 10.61
N LEU A 415 7.77 16.61 11.62
CA LEU A 415 6.83 15.55 12.02
C LEU A 415 5.87 16.07 13.10
N ILE A 416 4.58 15.83 12.91
CA ILE A 416 3.49 16.25 13.79
C ILE A 416 2.82 15.02 14.39
N LYS A 417 2.98 14.88 15.70
CA LYS A 417 2.40 13.81 16.51
C LYS A 417 0.91 14.08 16.76
N THR A 418 0.03 13.10 16.52
CA THR A 418 -1.43 13.26 16.67
C THR A 418 -2.01 12.65 17.94
N GLY A 419 -1.26 11.83 18.68
CA GLY A 419 -1.75 11.21 19.92
C GLY A 419 -0.66 10.65 20.81
N ASP A 420 -0.94 10.49 22.11
CA ASP A 420 0.02 10.02 23.12
C ASP A 420 0.04 8.50 23.30
N ASP A 421 -0.52 7.76 22.36
CA ASP A 421 -0.57 6.30 22.44
C ASP A 421 0.80 5.65 22.25
N PHE A 422 0.92 4.40 22.72
CA PHE A 422 2.16 3.63 22.67
C PHE A 422 2.76 3.54 21.25
N PHE A 423 1.93 3.28 20.23
CA PHE A 423 2.42 3.14 18.86
C PHE A 423 2.97 4.46 18.36
N THR A 424 2.21 5.54 18.53
CA THR A 424 2.66 6.87 18.15
C THR A 424 3.96 7.25 18.87
N ASN A 425 4.08 6.99 20.18
CA ASN A 425 5.30 7.27 20.94
C ASN A 425 6.54 6.49 20.42
N MET A 426 6.34 5.24 19.98
CA MET A 426 7.43 4.40 19.45
C MET A 426 8.09 5.01 18.21
N PHE A 427 7.33 5.66 17.33
CA PHE A 427 7.87 6.28 16.13
C PHE A 427 8.49 7.66 16.38
N TYR A 428 8.01 8.40 17.39
CA TYR A 428 8.55 9.73 17.71
C TYR A 428 9.77 9.70 18.64
N SER A 429 9.90 8.70 19.52
CA SER A 429 11.00 8.63 20.49
C SER A 429 12.40 8.49 19.86
N PRO A 430 12.60 7.78 18.73
CA PRO A 430 13.91 7.70 18.06
C PRO A 430 14.25 8.92 17.19
N ILE A 431 13.24 9.72 16.80
CA ILE A 431 13.37 10.81 15.81
C ILE A 431 13.59 12.18 16.49
N GLN A 432 14.03 12.20 17.76
CA GLN A 432 13.96 13.41 18.57
C GLN A 432 14.71 14.63 18.02
N GLY A 433 13.89 15.61 17.65
CA GLY A 433 14.21 17.03 17.61
C GLY A 433 13.09 17.83 16.95
N GLN A 434 11.87 17.87 17.49
CA GLN A 434 10.85 18.83 16.98
C GLN A 434 9.64 19.14 17.87
N VAL A 435 9.08 20.30 17.51
CA VAL A 435 8.13 21.20 18.19
C VAL A 435 6.68 20.72 18.07
N HIS A 436 5.89 20.94 19.12
CA HIS A 436 4.45 20.68 19.16
C HIS A 436 3.67 21.74 18.36
N TYR A 437 3.02 21.34 17.27
CA TYR A 437 1.95 22.13 16.66
C TYR A 437 0.64 21.34 16.71
N HIS A 438 -0.43 21.99 17.16
CA HIS A 438 -1.79 21.46 17.04
C HIS A 438 -2.27 21.68 15.60
N ALA A 439 -2.33 20.63 14.80
CA ALA A 439 -2.98 20.68 13.50
C ALA A 439 -4.50 20.73 13.71
N ILE A 440 -5.15 21.80 13.24
CA ILE A 440 -6.60 21.81 13.03
C ILE A 440 -6.84 21.03 11.75
N VAL A 441 -7.09 19.72 11.88
CA VAL A 441 -7.41 18.86 10.74
C VAL A 441 -8.75 19.33 10.15
N ALA A 442 -8.72 19.75 8.88
CA ALA A 442 -9.93 19.92 8.09
C ALA A 442 -10.60 18.54 7.98
N GLN A 443 -11.72 18.40 8.68
CA GLN A 443 -12.55 17.20 8.67
C GLN A 443 -13.02 16.98 7.23
N GLN A 444 -12.53 15.93 6.58
CA GLN A 444 -13.18 15.40 5.38
C GLN A 444 -14.60 15.00 5.79
N ALA A 445 -15.58 15.75 5.32
CA ALA A 445 -16.94 15.25 5.21
C ALA A 445 -16.90 14.16 4.13
N THR A 446 -17.26 12.95 4.55
CA THR A 446 -17.47 11.73 3.73
C THR A 446 -18.16 11.99 2.41
#